data_AF-A0A7K3Z764-F1
#
_entry.id   AF-A0A7K3Z764-F1
#
_cell.length_a   1.000
_cell.length_b   1.000
_cell.length_c   1.000
_cell.angle_alpha   90.00
_cell.angle_beta   90.00
_cell.angle_gamma   90.00
#
_symmetry.space_group_name_H-M   'P 1'
#
loop_
_entity.id
_entity.type
_entity.pdbx_description
1 polymer ?
#
loop_
_entity_poly.entity_id
_entity_poly.type
_entity_poly.pdbx_seq_one_letter_code
_entity_poly.pdbx_strand_id
1 'polypeptide(L)'
;MQRLQRIFIIALFGAIIFVSNMFLPPPLNYLMIVVQAVLLALSALFIPKAGAMYVGAVGGLLTALVSPALGLFTFVFAFLYGLYVDFFLYVFKIRGSPQGVNQNRLMAAMAFSTLLIAVSSYSAFAIFPEFFSEQGLTYVSLFIQRSPMLDLLVLFMGPATGVTAGYAAAYLWNKYLRHIL
;
A
#
# COMPACT_ATOMS: atom_id res chain seq x y z
N MET A 1 9.81 19.96 -10.08
CA MET A 1 9.17 18.94 -10.94
C MET A 1 8.09 19.55 -11.80
N GLN A 2 8.13 19.30 -13.10
CA GLN A 2 7.10 19.75 -14.04
C GLN A 2 5.81 18.94 -13.81
N ARG A 3 4.63 19.56 -13.99
CA ARG A 3 3.31 18.90 -13.80
C ARG A 3 3.19 17.57 -14.56
N LEU A 4 3.82 17.49 -15.74
CA LEU A 4 3.83 16.30 -16.60
C LEU A 4 4.57 15.11 -15.96
N GLN A 5 5.75 15.35 -15.37
CA GLN A 5 6.54 14.30 -14.69
C GLN A 5 5.78 13.70 -13.51
N ARG A 6 5.04 14.54 -12.79
CA ARG A 6 4.19 14.10 -11.67
C ARG A 6 3.11 13.12 -12.14
N ILE A 7 2.44 13.44 -13.24
CA ILE A 7 1.39 12.58 -13.84
C ILE A 7 2.00 11.28 -14.36
N PHE A 8 3.16 11.34 -15.01
CA PHE A 8 3.89 10.17 -15.48
C PHE A 8 4.26 9.21 -14.34
N ILE A 9 4.80 9.71 -13.23
CA ILE A 9 5.13 8.88 -12.06
C ILE A 9 3.87 8.22 -11.49
N ILE A 10 2.78 8.99 -11.38
CA ILE A 10 1.50 8.48 -10.86
C ILE A 10 0.98 7.33 -11.76
N ALA A 11 0.97 7.56 -13.07
CA ALA A 11 0.48 6.58 -14.05
C ALA A 11 1.38 5.35 -14.13
N LEU A 12 2.71 5.54 -14.17
CA LEU A 12 3.69 4.44 -14.26
C LEU A 12 3.62 3.55 -13.02
N PHE A 13 3.71 4.13 -11.82
CA PHE A 13 3.69 3.35 -10.59
C PHE A 13 2.31 2.72 -10.34
N GLY A 14 1.22 3.43 -10.67
CA GLY A 14 -0.13 2.87 -10.64
C GLY A 14 -0.30 1.66 -11.57
N ALA A 15 0.25 1.75 -12.79
CA ALA A 15 0.23 0.65 -13.76
C ALA A 15 1.07 -0.56 -13.30
N ILE A 16 2.24 -0.34 -12.70
CA ILE A 16 3.09 -1.44 -12.17
C ILE A 16 2.37 -2.16 -11.03
N ILE A 17 1.70 -1.42 -10.14
CA ILE A 17 0.88 -2.01 -9.06
C ILE A 17 -0.25 -2.85 -9.66
N PHE A 18 -0.94 -2.34 -10.68
CA PHE A 18 -2.00 -3.06 -11.36
C PHE A 18 -1.52 -4.37 -12.00
N VAL A 19 -0.43 -4.33 -12.78
CA VAL A 19 0.14 -5.53 -13.43
C VAL A 19 0.58 -6.56 -12.38
N SER A 20 1.18 -6.10 -11.27
CA SER A 20 1.59 -6.97 -10.16
C SER A 20 0.41 -7.71 -9.53
N ASN A 21 -0.72 -7.02 -9.37
CA ASN A 21 -1.94 -7.60 -8.78
C ASN A 21 -2.73 -8.48 -9.77
N MET A 22 -2.63 -8.22 -11.08
CA MET A 22 -3.35 -8.94 -12.12
C MET A 22 -2.73 -10.31 -12.43
N PHE A 23 -1.40 -10.44 -12.39
CA PHE A 23 -0.71 -11.65 -12.82
C PHE A 23 -0.53 -12.73 -11.73
N LEU A 24 -0.81 -12.43 -10.46
CA LEU A 24 -0.52 -13.35 -9.36
C LEU A 24 -1.80 -13.77 -8.63
N PRO A 25 -2.23 -15.04 -8.73
CA PRO A 25 -3.36 -15.54 -7.97
C PRO A 25 -3.07 -15.49 -6.45
N PRO A 26 -4.08 -15.26 -5.60
CA PRO A 26 -3.92 -15.44 -4.15
C PRO A 26 -3.36 -16.84 -3.85
N PRO A 27 -2.37 -17.03 -2.95
CA PRO A 27 -1.83 -16.09 -1.96
C PRO A 27 -0.54 -15.35 -2.40
N LEU A 28 -0.05 -15.56 -3.63
CA LEU A 28 1.20 -14.95 -4.10
C LEU A 28 1.10 -13.42 -4.20
N ASN A 29 -0.10 -12.89 -4.39
CA ASN A 29 -0.38 -11.46 -4.32
C ASN A 29 0.06 -10.82 -2.99
N TYR A 30 0.03 -11.57 -1.87
CA TYR A 30 0.48 -11.06 -0.57
C TYR A 30 1.98 -10.77 -0.51
N LEU A 31 2.81 -11.45 -1.31
CA LEU A 31 4.25 -11.17 -1.38
C LEU A 31 4.53 -9.86 -2.15
N MET A 32 3.65 -9.51 -3.10
CA MET A 32 3.75 -8.28 -3.89
C MET A 32 3.34 -7.03 -3.12
N ILE A 33 2.76 -7.18 -1.92
CA ILE A 33 2.45 -6.04 -1.05
C ILE A 33 3.71 -5.25 -0.70
N VAL A 34 4.87 -5.92 -0.64
CA VAL A 34 6.17 -5.26 -0.44
C VAL A 34 6.51 -4.39 -1.65
N VAL A 35 6.31 -4.89 -2.87
CA VAL A 35 6.57 -4.12 -4.09
C VAL A 35 5.65 -2.91 -4.18
N GLN A 36 4.36 -3.10 -3.89
CA GLN A 36 3.39 -2.01 -3.82
C GLN A 36 3.78 -0.96 -2.76
N ALA A 37 4.20 -1.41 -1.57
CA ALA A 37 4.66 -0.55 -0.49
C ALA A 37 5.89 0.28 -0.91
N VAL A 38 6.86 -0.32 -1.58
CA VAL A 38 8.05 0.38 -2.11
C VAL A 38 7.65 1.45 -3.11
N LEU A 39 6.78 1.12 -4.07
CA LEU A 39 6.32 2.06 -5.10
C LEU A 39 5.55 3.24 -4.50
N LEU A 40 4.68 2.97 -3.51
CA LEU A 40 3.97 4.02 -2.78
C LEU A 40 4.94 4.92 -2.01
N ALA A 41 5.89 4.35 -1.27
CA ALA A 41 6.91 5.10 -0.55
C ALA A 41 7.72 6.02 -1.49
N LEU A 42 8.19 5.48 -2.62
CA LEU A 42 8.92 6.24 -3.63
C LEU A 42 8.07 7.35 -4.23
N SER A 43 6.81 7.07 -4.54
CA SER A 43 5.89 8.06 -5.11
C SER A 43 5.66 9.26 -4.17
N ALA A 44 5.55 9.01 -2.87
CA ALA A 44 5.39 10.06 -1.87
C ALA A 44 6.68 10.85 -1.63
N LEU A 45 7.85 10.22 -1.77
CA LEU A 45 9.14 10.92 -1.76
C LEU A 45 9.31 11.85 -2.97
N PHE A 46 8.87 11.42 -4.16
CA PHE A 46 8.87 12.24 -5.36
C PHE A 46 7.85 13.38 -5.29
N ILE A 47 6.69 13.15 -4.68
CA ILE A 47 5.56 14.09 -4.70
C ILE A 47 5.21 14.50 -3.26
N PRO A 48 5.73 15.65 -2.78
CA PRO A 48 5.73 16.02 -1.35
C PRO A 48 4.37 16.39 -0.73
N LYS A 49 3.24 16.18 -1.42
CA LYS A 49 1.90 16.60 -0.94
C LYS A 49 0.74 15.60 -1.11
N ALA A 50 0.94 14.45 -1.76
CA ALA A 50 -0.06 13.35 -1.87
C ALA A 50 0.39 12.27 -2.88
N GLY A 51 1.68 11.94 -2.94
CA GLY A 51 2.20 11.07 -4.01
C GLY A 51 1.63 9.66 -3.96
N ALA A 52 1.64 9.07 -2.76
CA ALA A 52 1.18 7.72 -2.54
C ALA A 52 -0.34 7.61 -2.69
N MET A 53 -1.09 8.61 -2.25
CA MET A 53 -2.54 8.65 -2.40
C MET A 53 -2.97 8.61 -3.86
N TYR A 54 -2.34 9.40 -4.75
CA TYR A 54 -2.70 9.38 -6.17
C TYR A 54 -2.31 8.07 -6.86
N VAL A 55 -1.12 7.52 -6.56
CA VAL A 55 -0.67 6.22 -7.09
C VAL A 55 -1.58 5.10 -6.59
N GLY A 56 -1.94 5.12 -5.31
CA GLY A 56 -2.87 4.18 -4.70
C GLY A 56 -4.27 4.27 -5.29
N ALA A 57 -4.78 5.47 -5.56
CA ALA A 57 -6.06 5.68 -6.23
C ALA A 57 -6.07 5.09 -7.64
N VAL A 58 -5.05 5.40 -8.46
CA VAL A 58 -4.97 4.92 -9.85
C VAL A 58 -4.77 3.41 -9.90
N GLY A 59 -3.80 2.88 -9.16
CA GLY A 59 -3.53 1.44 -9.10
C GLY A 59 -4.70 0.65 -8.51
N GLY A 60 -5.34 1.19 -7.47
CA GLY A 60 -6.54 0.62 -6.87
C GLY A 60 -7.73 0.61 -7.82
N LEU A 61 -7.94 1.68 -8.58
CA LEU A 61 -9.06 1.80 -9.52
C LEU A 61 -8.89 0.86 -10.71
N LEU A 62 -7.68 0.77 -11.27
CA LEU A 62 -7.34 -0.21 -12.30
C LEU A 62 -7.57 -1.64 -11.81
N THR A 63 -7.14 -1.95 -10.58
CA THR A 63 -7.33 -3.29 -10.00
C THR A 63 -8.81 -3.58 -9.70
N ALA A 64 -9.58 -2.56 -9.32
CA ALA A 64 -11.00 -2.67 -9.04
C ALA A 64 -11.82 -3.01 -10.28
N LEU A 65 -11.48 -2.43 -11.44
CA LEU A 65 -12.15 -2.68 -12.72
C LEU A 65 -11.97 -4.11 -13.23
N VAL A 66 -10.90 -4.79 -12.82
CA VAL A 66 -10.57 -6.16 -13.24
C VAL A 66 -10.94 -7.21 -12.19
N SER A 67 -11.24 -6.80 -10.95
CA SER A 67 -11.58 -7.72 -9.87
C SER A 67 -13.05 -8.15 -9.90
N PRO A 68 -13.37 -9.46 -10.04
CA PRO A 68 -14.75 -9.93 -10.29
C PRO A 68 -15.76 -9.79 -9.14
N ALA A 69 -15.34 -9.56 -7.88
CA ALA A 69 -16.26 -9.60 -6.72
C ALA A 69 -16.03 -8.55 -5.63
N LEU A 70 -14.81 -8.03 -5.45
CA LEU A 70 -14.44 -7.12 -4.35
C LEU A 70 -13.80 -5.80 -4.83
N GLY A 71 -14.02 -5.42 -6.09
CA GLY A 71 -13.33 -4.29 -6.72
C GLY A 71 -13.39 -2.98 -5.92
N LEU A 72 -14.58 -2.60 -5.41
CA LEU A 72 -14.74 -1.39 -4.60
C LEU A 72 -13.92 -1.44 -3.30
N PHE A 73 -13.85 -2.59 -2.63
CA PHE A 73 -13.04 -2.76 -1.42
C PHE A 73 -11.55 -2.64 -1.73
N THR A 74 -11.10 -3.27 -2.81
CA THR A 74 -9.70 -3.15 -3.27
C THR A 74 -9.32 -1.71 -3.56
N PHE A 75 -10.21 -0.93 -4.19
CA PHE A 75 -10.00 0.50 -4.41
C PHE A 75 -9.88 1.27 -3.09
N VAL A 76 -10.83 1.08 -2.16
CA VAL A 76 -10.85 1.79 -0.88
C VAL A 76 -9.59 1.48 -0.06
N PHE A 77 -9.16 0.21 0.03
CA PHE A 77 -7.94 -0.13 0.75
C PHE A 77 -6.67 0.37 0.07
N ALA A 78 -6.58 0.31 -1.26
CA ALA A 78 -5.43 0.86 -1.98
C ALA A 78 -5.32 2.38 -1.80
N PHE A 79 -6.46 3.08 -1.81
CA PHE A 79 -6.53 4.50 -1.54
C PHE A 79 -6.17 4.85 -0.09
N LEU A 80 -6.75 4.16 0.89
CA LEU A 80 -6.44 4.31 2.31
C LEU A 80 -4.96 4.03 2.59
N TYR A 81 -4.38 3.03 1.91
CA TYR A 81 -2.97 2.72 2.09
C TYR A 81 -2.08 3.88 1.63
N GLY A 82 -2.35 4.42 0.44
CA GLY A 82 -1.66 5.62 -0.05
C GLY A 82 -1.82 6.82 0.89
N LEU A 83 -3.02 7.00 1.45
CA LEU A 83 -3.30 8.05 2.43
C LEU A 83 -2.48 7.86 3.73
N TYR A 84 -2.40 6.64 4.27
CA TYR A 84 -1.61 6.36 5.46
C TYR A 84 -0.12 6.61 5.21
N VAL A 85 0.41 6.19 4.06
CA VAL A 85 1.81 6.44 3.67
C VAL A 85 2.08 7.95 3.62
N ASP A 86 1.25 8.73 2.93
CA ASP A 86 1.41 10.19 2.86
C ASP A 86 1.29 10.84 4.24
N PHE A 87 0.34 10.39 5.07
CA PHE A 87 0.13 10.90 6.43
C PHE A 87 1.36 10.66 7.31
N PHE A 88 1.90 9.44 7.35
CA PHE A 88 3.08 9.14 8.16
C PHE A 88 4.33 9.85 7.64
N LEU A 89 4.53 9.93 6.33
CA LEU A 89 5.64 10.71 5.77
C LEU A 89 5.55 12.18 6.16
N TYR A 90 4.34 12.75 6.19
CA TYR A 90 4.09 14.10 6.68
C TYR A 90 4.39 14.25 8.17
N VAL A 91 3.88 13.34 9.02
CA VAL A 91 4.10 13.34 10.49
C VAL A 91 5.58 13.21 10.84
N PHE A 92 6.30 12.29 10.19
CA PHE A 92 7.74 12.10 10.37
C PHE A 92 8.60 13.17 9.68
N LYS A 93 7.95 14.14 9.00
CA LYS A 93 8.58 15.23 8.23
C LYS A 93 9.63 14.71 7.24
N ILE A 94 9.36 13.57 6.61
CA ILE A 94 10.25 12.95 5.64
C ILE A 94 10.02 13.63 4.30
N ARG A 95 11.09 14.18 3.73
CA ARG A 95 11.08 14.79 2.41
C ARG A 95 12.20 14.21 1.56
N GLY A 96 11.92 13.96 0.30
CA GLY A 96 12.95 13.70 -0.70
C GLY A 96 13.87 14.90 -0.81
N SER A 97 15.11 14.78 -0.30
CA SER A 97 16.14 15.82 -0.41
C SER A 97 17.28 15.32 -1.29
N PRO A 98 17.95 16.21 -2.05
CA PRO A 98 19.23 15.92 -2.71
C PRO A 98 20.34 15.54 -1.72
N GLN A 99 20.12 15.66 -0.41
CA GLN A 99 21.03 15.21 0.64
C GLN A 99 20.79 13.75 1.07
N GLY A 100 19.75 13.10 0.53
CA GLY A 100 19.30 11.76 0.90
C GLY A 100 18.14 11.78 1.89
N VAL A 101 17.56 10.60 2.12
CA VAL A 101 16.45 10.36 3.05
C VAL A 101 16.95 9.51 4.22
N ASN A 102 16.52 9.86 5.43
CA ASN A 102 16.84 9.10 6.62
C ASN A 102 16.10 7.76 6.60
N GLN A 103 16.86 6.68 6.43
CA GLN A 103 16.37 5.31 6.30
C GLN A 103 15.54 4.87 7.51
N ASN A 104 15.97 5.18 8.73
CA ASN A 104 15.27 4.77 9.96
C ASN A 104 13.89 5.41 10.06
N ARG A 105 13.78 6.70 9.69
CA ARG A 105 12.49 7.39 9.68
C ARG A 105 11.56 6.83 8.61
N LEU A 106 12.09 6.55 7.41
CA LEU A 106 11.29 5.98 6.32
C LEU A 106 10.79 4.57 6.65
N MET A 107 11.65 3.72 7.23
CA MET A 107 11.27 2.40 7.72
C MET A 107 10.16 2.49 8.76
N ALA A 108 10.28 3.39 9.74
CA ALA A 108 9.24 3.58 10.75
C ALA A 108 7.92 4.05 10.14
N ALA A 109 7.94 5.07 9.27
CA ALA A 109 6.75 5.58 8.59
C ALA A 109 6.03 4.48 7.80
N MET A 110 6.80 3.68 7.05
CA MET A 110 6.25 2.58 6.27
C MET A 110 5.70 1.47 7.17
N ALA A 111 6.42 1.08 8.24
CA ALA A 111 5.97 0.07 9.20
C ALA A 111 4.63 0.44 9.87
N PHE A 112 4.46 1.70 10.28
CA PHE A 112 3.19 2.17 10.86
C PHE A 112 2.07 2.20 9.82
N SER A 113 2.36 2.64 8.59
CA SER A 113 1.38 2.66 7.51
C SER A 113 0.91 1.25 7.11
N THR A 114 1.84 0.29 7.04
CA THR A 114 1.52 -1.11 6.70
C THR A 114 0.81 -1.82 7.84
N LEU A 115 1.18 -1.55 9.10
CA LEU A 115 0.43 -2.05 10.25
C LEU A 115 -1.01 -1.54 10.22
N LEU A 116 -1.20 -0.23 10.02
CA LEU A 116 -2.54 0.35 10.03
C LEU A 116 -3.40 -0.15 8.88
N ILE A 117 -2.86 -0.27 7.66
CA ILE A 117 -3.63 -0.85 6.57
C ILE A 117 -3.90 -2.34 6.82
N ALA A 118 -2.95 -3.10 7.35
CA ALA A 118 -3.12 -4.53 7.62
C ALA A 118 -4.18 -4.77 8.70
N VAL A 119 -4.19 -3.98 9.77
CA VAL A 119 -5.24 -4.02 10.80
C VAL A 119 -6.58 -3.52 10.24
N SER A 120 -6.59 -2.44 9.45
CA SER A 120 -7.82 -1.89 8.86
C SER A 120 -8.45 -2.85 7.85
N SER A 121 -7.65 -3.48 7.00
CA SER A 121 -8.13 -4.46 6.02
C SER A 121 -8.59 -5.72 6.71
N TYR A 122 -7.81 -6.26 7.64
CA TYR A 122 -8.17 -7.45 8.40
C TYR A 122 -9.45 -7.26 9.21
N SER A 123 -9.58 -6.13 9.94
CA SER A 123 -10.78 -5.83 10.71
C SER A 123 -12.01 -5.67 9.82
N ALA A 124 -11.89 -5.00 8.68
CA ALA A 124 -12.99 -4.93 7.72
C ALA A 124 -13.38 -6.33 7.23
N PHE A 125 -12.44 -7.15 6.75
CA PHE A 125 -12.74 -8.51 6.30
C PHE A 125 -13.29 -9.42 7.42
N ALA A 126 -13.01 -9.13 8.68
CA ALA A 126 -13.55 -9.84 9.84
C ALA A 126 -14.95 -9.35 10.28
N ILE A 127 -15.31 -8.09 10.04
CA ILE A 127 -16.60 -7.48 10.44
C ILE A 127 -17.64 -7.56 9.32
N PHE A 128 -17.22 -7.47 8.05
CA PHE A 128 -18.11 -7.58 6.89
C PHE A 128 -18.95 -8.88 6.79
N PRO A 129 -18.52 -10.04 7.35
CA PRO A 129 -19.36 -11.24 7.40
C PRO A 129 -20.61 -11.08 8.28
N GLU A 130 -20.57 -10.29 9.37
CA GLU A 130 -21.71 -10.12 10.27
C GLU A 130 -22.86 -9.36 9.60
N PHE A 131 -22.56 -8.36 8.76
CA PHE A 131 -23.57 -7.57 8.04
C PHE A 131 -24.25 -8.32 6.88
N PHE A 132 -23.53 -9.22 6.20
CA PHE A 132 -24.09 -9.99 5.08
C PHE A 132 -24.71 -11.33 5.51
N SER A 133 -24.31 -11.88 6.66
CA SER A 133 -24.92 -13.08 7.25
C SER A 133 -26.40 -12.85 7.61
N GLU A 134 -26.81 -11.63 7.95
CA GLU A 134 -28.21 -11.31 8.25
C GLU A 134 -29.11 -11.32 7.00
N GLN A 135 -28.55 -11.23 5.79
CA GLN A 135 -29.33 -11.15 4.53
C GLN A 135 -29.45 -12.48 3.75
N GLY A 136 -29.02 -13.61 4.34
CA GLY A 136 -29.30 -14.94 3.79
C GLY A 136 -28.53 -15.34 2.52
N LEU A 137 -27.42 -14.65 2.20
CA LEU A 137 -26.56 -15.01 1.08
C LEU A 137 -25.48 -16.02 1.50
N THR A 138 -25.86 -17.29 1.47
CA THR A 138 -25.07 -18.48 1.86
C THR A 138 -23.96 -18.84 0.86
N TYR A 139 -23.28 -17.87 0.24
CA TYR A 139 -22.25 -18.11 -0.78
C TYR A 139 -20.89 -17.50 -0.47
N VAL A 140 -20.54 -17.32 0.81
CA VAL A 140 -19.21 -16.77 1.13
C VAL A 140 -18.52 -17.51 2.27
N SER A 141 -18.23 -18.78 2.02
CA SER A 141 -17.29 -19.60 2.83
C SER A 141 -15.82 -19.20 2.66
N LEU A 142 -15.53 -18.01 2.12
CA LEU A 142 -14.18 -17.47 1.87
C LEU A 142 -13.74 -16.47 2.95
N PHE A 143 -14.58 -16.18 3.93
CA PHE A 143 -14.27 -15.22 4.99
C PHE A 143 -13.46 -15.87 6.10
N ILE A 144 -12.35 -15.21 6.42
CA ILE A 144 -11.33 -15.66 7.38
C ILE A 144 -11.99 -15.97 8.73
N GLN A 145 -11.94 -17.23 9.15
CA GLN A 145 -12.20 -17.63 10.51
C GLN A 145 -11.20 -16.89 11.40
N ARG A 146 -11.69 -15.97 12.24
CA ARG A 146 -10.86 -15.22 13.19
C ARG A 146 -10.10 -16.23 14.05
N SER A 147 -8.78 -16.24 13.93
CA SER A 147 -7.92 -17.07 14.77
C SER A 147 -6.82 -16.19 15.36
N PRO A 148 -6.45 -16.39 16.63
CA PRO A 148 -5.38 -15.61 17.28
C PRO A 148 -4.05 -15.67 16.51
N MET A 149 -3.84 -16.76 15.76
CA MET A 149 -2.67 -16.97 14.93
C MET A 149 -2.65 -16.05 13.69
N LEU A 150 -3.81 -15.81 13.07
CA LEU A 150 -3.92 -14.85 11.96
C LEU A 150 -3.80 -13.40 12.44
N ASP A 151 -4.32 -13.07 13.63
CA ASP A 151 -4.14 -11.75 14.25
C ASP A 151 -2.65 -11.47 14.50
N LEU A 152 -1.94 -12.44 15.07
CA LEU A 152 -0.49 -12.37 15.26
C LEU A 152 0.25 -12.23 13.94
N LEU A 153 -0.11 -13.02 12.92
CA LEU A 153 0.52 -12.92 11.60
C LEU A 153 0.31 -11.54 10.98
N VAL A 154 -0.88 -10.96 11.05
CA VAL A 154 -1.15 -9.60 10.54
C VAL A 154 -0.34 -8.56 11.30
N LEU A 155 -0.27 -8.69 12.63
CA LEU A 155 0.46 -7.76 13.49
C LEU A 155 1.99 -7.82 13.27
N PHE A 156 2.54 -8.97 12.89
CA PHE A 156 3.98 -9.13 12.61
C PHE A 156 4.33 -8.89 11.14
N MET A 157 3.57 -9.47 10.20
CA MET A 157 3.84 -9.38 8.77
C MET A 157 3.59 -7.98 8.21
N GLY A 158 2.59 -7.24 8.72
CA GLY A 158 2.32 -5.85 8.33
C GLY A 158 3.56 -4.96 8.55
N PRO A 159 4.05 -4.80 9.79
CA PRO A 159 5.28 -4.05 10.05
C PRO A 159 6.50 -4.63 9.32
N ALA A 160 6.68 -5.95 9.28
CA ALA A 160 7.86 -6.56 8.65
C ALA A 160 7.96 -6.21 7.15
N THR A 161 6.82 -6.26 6.43
CA THR A 161 6.74 -5.84 5.03
C THR A 161 6.91 -4.33 4.87
N GLY A 162 6.43 -3.51 5.82
CA GLY A 162 6.65 -2.06 5.82
C GLY A 162 8.09 -1.67 6.06
N VAL A 163 8.79 -2.33 6.98
CA VAL A 163 10.22 -2.09 7.24
C VAL A 163 11.05 -2.46 6.02
N THR A 164 10.81 -3.64 5.42
CA THR A 164 11.54 -4.06 4.21
C THR A 164 11.28 -3.12 3.04
N ALA A 165 10.03 -2.68 2.85
CA ALA A 165 9.68 -1.71 1.84
C ALA A 165 10.30 -0.33 2.09
N GLY A 166 10.27 0.17 3.33
CA GLY A 166 10.89 1.42 3.71
C GLY A 166 12.41 1.40 3.55
N TYR A 167 13.06 0.27 3.87
CA TYR A 167 14.48 0.07 3.65
C TYR A 167 14.81 0.10 2.16
N ALA A 168 14.07 -0.66 1.34
CA ALA A 168 14.29 -0.71 -0.11
C ALA A 168 14.04 0.64 -0.77
N ALA A 169 12.99 1.36 -0.37
CA ALA A 169 12.69 2.70 -0.86
C ALA A 169 13.79 3.71 -0.47
N ALA A 170 14.30 3.67 0.77
CA ALA A 170 15.40 4.54 1.20
C ALA A 170 16.70 4.23 0.44
N TYR A 171 16.98 2.95 0.21
CA TYR A 171 18.16 2.52 -0.53
C TYR A 171 18.09 2.96 -2.00
N LEU A 172 16.96 2.72 -2.68
CA LEU A 172 16.73 3.19 -4.04
C LEU A 172 16.82 4.71 -4.14
N TRP A 173 16.26 5.43 -3.16
CA TRP A 173 16.34 6.88 -3.10
C TRP A 173 17.78 7.37 -2.98
N ASN A 174 18.51 6.90 -1.98
CA ASN A 174 19.85 7.38 -1.67
C ASN A 174 20.88 6.99 -2.72
N LYS A 175 20.69 5.84 -3.38
CA LYS A 175 21.65 5.31 -4.35
C LYS A 175 21.40 5.77 -5.79
N TYR A 176 20.14 5.83 -6.24
CA TYR A 176 19.83 6.05 -7.66
C TYR A 176 19.04 7.33 -7.92
N LEU A 177 18.18 7.75 -6.99
CA LEU A 177 17.20 8.82 -7.26
C LEU A 177 17.60 10.17 -6.69
N ARG A 178 18.62 10.23 -5.82
CA ARG A 178 19.17 11.45 -5.22
C ARG A 178 19.65 12.48 -6.26
N HIS A 179 19.94 12.04 -7.49
CA HIS A 179 20.42 12.89 -8.59
C HIS A 179 19.31 13.40 -9.53
N ILE A 180 18.06 12.96 -9.34
CA ILE A 180 16.94 13.27 -10.25
C ILE A 180 16.17 14.53 -9.81
N LEU A 181 16.46 15.06 -8.61
CA LEU A 181 15.73 16.16 -7.97
C LEU A 181 16.60 17.41 -7.84
#